data_AF-A0A848C0R0-F1
#
_entry.id   AF-A0A848C0R0-F1
#
_cell.length_a   1.000
_cell.length_b   1.000
_cell.length_c   1.000
_cell.angle_alpha   90.00
_cell.angle_beta   90.00
_cell.angle_gamma   90.00
#
_symmetry.space_group_name_H-M   'P 1'
#
loop_
_entity.id
_entity.type
_entity.pdbx_description
1 polymer ?
#
loop_
_entity_poly.entity_id
_entity_poly.type
_entity_poly.pdbx_seq_one_letter_code
_entity_poly.pdbx_strand_id
1 'polypeptide(L)' 'MDDCQRRQIETMRKQGMGYKAIARETKLSRDSVRNYCRWHHLNGYGAAVAAAFRKETVYEII' A
#
# COMPACT_ATOMS: atom_id res chain seq x y z
N MET A 1 5.03 -16.05 -2.45
CA MET A 1 5.17 -14.59 -2.53
C MET A 1 6.54 -14.36 -3.10
N ASP A 2 6.55 -13.92 -4.35
CA ASP A 2 7.75 -13.92 -5.17
C ASP A 2 8.38 -12.52 -5.16
N ASP A 3 9.63 -12.39 -5.61
CA ASP A 3 10.35 -11.10 -5.56
C ASP A 3 9.64 -9.98 -6.33
N CYS A 4 8.97 -10.31 -7.43
CA CYS A 4 8.14 -9.37 -8.17
C CYS A 4 6.98 -8.84 -7.31
N GLN A 5 6.25 -9.75 -6.64
CA GLN A 5 5.14 -9.38 -5.75
C GLN A 5 5.63 -8.57 -4.55
N ARG A 6 6.80 -8.91 -3.98
CA ARG A 6 7.42 -8.16 -2.88
C ARG A 6 7.72 -6.71 -3.27
N ARG A 7 8.40 -6.50 -4.40
CA ARG A 7 8.68 -5.16 -4.94
C ARG A 7 7.39 -4.37 -5.24
N GLN A 8 6.37 -5.05 -5.76
CA GLN A 8 5.08 -4.42 -6.05
C GLN A 8 4.36 -4.00 -4.75
N ILE A 9 4.36 -4.84 -3.71
CA ILE A 9 3.81 -4.51 -2.40
C ILE A 9 4.53 -3.29 -1.82
N GLU A 10 5.86 -3.27 -1.81
CA GLU A 10 6.62 -2.14 -1.29
C GLU A 10 6.30 -0.84 -2.02
N THR A 11 6.28 -0.87 -3.35
CA THR A 11 6.01 0.29 -4.19
C THR A 11 4.62 0.85 -3.93
N MET A 12 3.59 0.00 -4.04
CA MET A 12 2.21 0.40 -3.80
C MET A 12 1.98 0.84 -2.36
N ARG A 13 2.69 0.23 -1.40
CA ARG A 13 2.55 0.60 0.01
C ARG A 13 3.19 1.95 0.33
N LYS A 14 4.33 2.26 -0.29
CA LYS A 14 4.96 3.60 -0.24
C LYS A 14 4.08 4.67 -0.89
N GLN A 15 3.28 4.31 -1.91
CA GLN A 15 2.23 5.17 -2.49
C GLN A 15 0.97 5.29 -1.60
N GLY A 16 0.94 4.66 -0.42
CA GLY A 16 -0.17 4.75 0.53
C GLY A 16 -1.34 3.82 0.24
N MET A 17 -1.23 2.93 -0.75
CA MET A 17 -2.31 2.01 -1.08
C MET A 17 -2.62 1.05 0.08
N GLY A 18 -3.91 0.78 0.28
CA GLY A 18 -4.39 -0.12 1.32
C GLY A 18 -4.16 -1.59 0.98
N TYR A 19 -4.13 -2.45 2.00
CA TYR A 19 -3.84 -3.88 1.85
C TYR A 19 -4.80 -4.60 0.89
N LYS A 20 -6.07 -4.19 0.81
CA LYS A 20 -7.06 -4.78 -0.11
C LYS A 20 -6.77 -4.46 -1.57
N ALA A 21 -6.30 -3.25 -1.87
CA ALA A 21 -5.93 -2.84 -3.23
C ALA A 21 -4.67 -3.59 -3.68
N ILE A 22 -3.64 -3.60 -2.83
CA ILE A 22 -2.39 -4.31 -3.10
C ILE A 22 -2.64 -5.82 -3.30
N ALA A 23 -3.49 -6.44 -2.49
CA ALA A 23 -3.85 -7.85 -2.64
C ALA A 23 -4.47 -8.18 -4.01
N ARG A 24 -5.33 -7.29 -4.54
CA ARG A 24 -5.93 -7.45 -5.87
C ARG A 24 -4.87 -7.40 -6.98
N GLU A 25 -3.99 -6.40 -6.94
CA GLU A 25 -2.95 -6.22 -7.98
C GLU A 25 -1.89 -7.32 -7.94
N THR A 26 -1.49 -7.75 -6.74
CA THR A 26 -0.44 -8.76 -6.56
C THR A 26 -0.97 -10.20 -6.67
N LYS A 27 -2.29 -10.39 -6.79
CA LYS A 27 -2.98 -11.70 -6.73
C LYS A 27 -2.65 -12.49 -5.47
N LEU A 28 -2.52 -11.79 -4.34
CA LEU A 28 -2.26 -12.38 -3.02
C LEU A 28 -3.46 -12.19 -2.10
N SER A 29 -3.47 -12.94 -1.00
CA SER A 29 -4.45 -12.66 0.06
C SER A 29 -4.11 -11.34 0.76
N ARG A 30 -5.14 -10.62 1.23
CA ARG A 30 -4.98 -9.42 2.06
C ARG A 30 -4.08 -9.69 3.26
N ASP A 31 -4.23 -10.86 3.89
CA ASP A 31 -3.47 -11.23 5.08
C ASP A 31 -2.01 -11.54 4.76
N SER A 32 -1.70 -12.13 3.60
CA SER A 32 -0.32 -12.28 3.11
C SER A 32 0.36 -10.93 2.94
N VAL A 33 -0.33 -9.96 2.32
CA VAL A 33 0.18 -8.59 2.15
C VAL A 33 0.36 -7.89 3.51
N ARG A 34 -0.63 -8.01 4.41
CA ARG A 34 -0.56 -7.42 5.75
C ARG A 34 0.60 -7.99 6.57
N ASN A 35 0.77 -9.30 6.56
CA ASN A 35 1.85 -9.98 7.28
C ASN A 35 3.20 -9.53 6.73
N TYR A 36 3.39 -9.53 5.42
CA TYR A 36 4.60 -9.01 4.80
C TYR A 36 4.88 -7.56 5.22
N CYS A 37 3.88 -6.67 5.14
CA CYS A 37 4.06 -5.29 5.58
C CYS A 37 4.43 -5.17 7.07
N ARG A 38 3.92 -6.07 7.93
CA ARG A 38 4.24 -6.09 9.36
C ARG A 38 5.69 -6.49 9.62
N TRP A 39 6.18 -7.53 8.94
CA TRP A 39 7.56 -8.02 9.10
C TRP A 39 8.61 -7.08 8.51
N HIS A 40 8.22 -6.31 7.48
CA HIS A 40 9.11 -5.38 6.78
C HIS A 40 8.95 -3.91 7.21
N HIS A 41 8.32 -3.64 8.35
CA HIS A 41 8.11 -2.28 8.89
C HIS A 41 7.38 -1.32 7.93
N LEU A 42 6.53 -1.85 7.05
CA LEU A 42 5.65 -1.09 6.15
C LEU A 42 4.24 -0.87 6.75
N ASN A 43 4.05 -1.29 8.00
CA ASN A 43 2.90 -0.94 8.83
C ASN A 43 2.97 0.56 9.19
N GLY A 44 1.86 1.28 9.02
CA GLY A 44 1.79 2.73 9.31
C GLY A 44 1.89 3.67 8.09
N TYR A 45 2.54 3.25 6.99
CA TYR A 45 2.58 4.06 5.75
C TYR A 45 1.19 4.42 5.22
N GLY A 46 0.20 3.55 5.39
CA GLY A 46 -1.17 3.81 4.92
C GLY A 46 -1.96 4.82 5.71
N ALA A 47 -1.49 5.27 6.88
CA ALA A 47 -2.14 6.37 7.61
C ALA A 47 -1.45 7.69 7.27
N ALA A 48 -0.10 7.74 7.35
CA ALA A 48 0.67 8.93 7.05
C ALA A 48 0.61 9.32 5.55
N VAL A 49 0.71 8.34 4.63
CA VAL A 49 0.66 8.59 3.18
C VAL A 49 -0.77 8.80 2.70
N ALA A 50 -1.77 8.11 3.27
CA ALA A 50 -3.17 8.41 2.94
C ALA A 50 -3.61 9.81 3.38
N ALA A 51 -3.04 10.35 4.47
CA ALA A 51 -3.25 11.74 4.87
C ALA A 51 -2.59 12.74 3.91
N ALA A 52 -1.44 12.38 3.31
CA ALA A 52 -0.77 13.19 2.30
C ALA A 52 -1.54 13.21 0.96
N PHE A 53 -1.98 12.05 0.45
CA PHE A 53 -2.74 11.98 -0.81
C PHE A 53 -4.14 12.61 -0.73
N ARG A 54 -4.78 12.62 0.44
CA ARG A 54 -6.08 13.30 0.61
C ARG A 54 -6.00 14.82 0.46
N LYS A 55 -4.79 15.41 0.37
CA LYS A 55 -4.61 16.84 0.07
C LYS A 55 -4.50 17.13 -1.43
N GLU A 56 -4.09 16.15 -2.24
CA GLU A 56 -3.84 16.37 -3.68
C GLU A 56 -5.13 16.31 -4.51
N THR A 57 -6.10 15.46 -4.13
CA THR A 57 -7.39 15.37 -4.84
C THR A 57 -8.35 16.55 -4.62
N VAL A 58 -8.05 17.45 -3.67
CA VAL A 58 -8.93 18.59 -3.35
C VAL A 58 -8.51 19.85 -4.11
N TYR A 59 -7.25 19.94 -4.56
CA TYR A 59 -6.72 21.11 -5.27
C TYR A 59 -6.96 21.05 -6.78
N GLU A 60 -7.37 19.89 -7.32
CA GLU A 60 -7.84 19.79 -8.72
C GLU A 60 -9.35 20.02 -8.88
N ILE A 61 -10.10 20.27 -7.79
CA ILE A 61 -11.56 20.48 -7.82
C ILE A 61 -11.97 21.81 -7.13
N ILE A 62 -11.16 22.87 -7.28
CA ILE A 62 -11.57 24.26 -7.03
C ILE A 62 -11.05 25.13 -8.16
#